data_AF-A0A9D8G2N0-F1
#
_entry.id   AF-A0A9D8G2N0-F1
#
_cell.length_a   1.000
_cell.length_b   1.000
_cell.length_c   1.000
_cell.angle_alpha   90.00
_cell.angle_beta   90.00
_cell.angle_gamma   90.00
#
_symmetry.space_group_name_H-M   'P 1'
#
loop_
_entity.id
_entity.type
_entity.pdbx_description
1 polymer ?
#
loop_
_entity_poly.entity_id
_entity_poly.type
_entity_poly.pdbx_seq_one_letter_code
_entity_poly.pdbx_strand_id
1 'polypeptide(L)'
;MCLFCWNADERKNIVLSEDCDGKLTPFMTFEELKTKIIEKWQHTKQTSHTVYKDAIIDPPSTELEWISTLGNNKIPFKVRLI
;
A
#
# COMPACT_ATOMS: atom_id res chain seq x y z
N MET A 1 6.97 13.71 7.26
CA MET A 1 6.15 12.95 6.29
C MET A 1 5.89 11.58 6.85
N CYS A 2 4.62 11.21 6.99
CA CYS A 2 4.20 9.93 7.55
C CYS A 2 4.54 8.76 6.61
N LEU A 3 5.43 7.86 7.04
CA LEU A 3 5.97 6.74 6.25
C LEU A 3 4.93 5.66 5.90
N PHE A 4 3.83 5.58 6.67
CA PHE A 4 2.81 4.54 6.57
C PHE A 4 1.42 5.07 6.21
N CYS A 5 1.30 6.34 5.85
CA CYS A 5 -0.01 6.95 5.58
C CYS A 5 -0.73 6.40 4.35
N TRP A 6 0.02 5.72 3.47
CA TRP A 6 -0.53 4.97 2.35
C TRP A 6 -1.21 3.65 2.79
N ASN A 7 -0.77 3.03 3.89
CA ASN A 7 -1.20 1.70 4.32
C ASN A 7 -2.45 1.76 5.19
N ALA A 8 -3.62 1.50 4.62
CA ALA A 8 -4.89 1.53 5.34
C ALA A 8 -5.09 0.31 6.25
N ASP A 9 -4.41 -0.82 6.00
CA ASP A 9 -4.53 -2.00 6.85
C ASP A 9 -3.96 -1.76 8.26
N GLU A 10 -2.91 -0.95 8.38
CA GLU A 10 -2.26 -0.63 9.65
C GLU A 10 -2.81 0.65 10.31
N ARG A 11 -3.60 1.44 9.57
CA ARG A 11 -4.05 2.75 10.03
C ARG A 11 -5.09 2.70 11.15
N LYS A 12 -5.62 1.54 11.55
CA LYS A 12 -6.41 1.44 12.79
C LYS A 12 -5.64 1.89 14.04
N ASN A 13 -4.31 1.93 14.01
CA ASN A 13 -3.47 2.38 15.13
C ASN A 13 -2.77 3.74 14.94
N ILE A 14 -2.87 4.39 13.76
CA ILE A 14 -2.10 5.61 13.43
C ILE A 14 -3.00 6.86 13.24
N VAL A 15 -4.34 6.69 13.19
CA VAL A 15 -5.28 7.84 13.12
C VAL A 15 -5.33 8.68 14.40
N LEU A 16 -4.58 8.31 15.45
CA LEU A 16 -4.42 9.13 16.67
C LEU A 16 -3.16 10.00 16.68
N SER A 17 -2.28 9.92 15.67
CA SER A 17 -1.14 10.83 15.56
C SER A 17 -1.47 11.98 14.61
N GLU A 18 -1.45 13.20 15.15
CA GLU A 18 -1.79 14.52 14.58
C GLU A 18 -1.14 14.89 13.22
N ASP A 19 -0.33 14.03 12.62
CA ASP A 19 0.39 14.27 11.35
C ASP A 19 -0.36 13.79 10.08
N CYS A 20 -1.56 13.22 10.23
CA CYS A 20 -2.32 12.66 9.10
C CYS A 20 -3.62 13.41 8.77
N ASP A 21 -3.80 14.62 9.31
CA ASP A 21 -5.04 15.43 9.21
C ASP A 21 -5.12 16.30 7.93
N GLY A 22 -4.13 16.21 7.05
CA GLY A 22 -4.14 16.85 5.73
C GLY A 22 -4.58 15.89 4.63
N LYS A 23 -5.19 16.43 3.56
CA LYS A 23 -5.31 15.70 2.28
C LYS A 23 -3.95 15.12 1.95
N LEU A 24 -3.85 13.80 1.85
CA LEU A 24 -2.62 13.14 1.42
C LEU A 24 -2.29 13.68 0.03
N THR A 25 -1.16 14.36 -0.10
CA THR A 25 -0.60 14.67 -1.40
C THR A 25 0.01 13.39 -1.96
N PRO A 26 -0.34 12.97 -3.19
CA PRO A 26 0.29 11.81 -3.82
C PRO A 26 1.81 11.92 -3.79
N PHE A 27 2.48 10.88 -3.30
CA PHE A 27 3.92 10.89 -3.08
C PHE A 27 4.63 9.60 -3.52
N MET A 28 3.88 8.60 -3.97
CA MET A 28 4.43 7.33 -4.45
C MET A 28 3.85 6.92 -5.80
N THR A 29 4.69 6.33 -6.63
CA THR A 29 4.31 5.69 -7.88
C THR A 29 3.77 4.27 -7.64
N PHE A 30 3.15 3.67 -8.66
CA PHE A 30 2.67 2.30 -8.57
C PHE A 30 3.81 1.27 -8.36
N GLU A 31 4.98 1.49 -8.94
CA GLU A 31 6.13 0.59 -8.74
C GLU A 31 6.69 0.67 -7.30
N GLU A 32 6.69 1.87 -6.71
CA GLU A 32 7.05 2.06 -5.30
C GLU A 32 6.03 1.39 -4.37
N LEU A 33 4.74 1.47 -4.71
CA LEU A 33 3.70 0.74 -3.98
C LEU A 33 3.93 -0.77 -4.01
N LYS A 34 4.21 -1.35 -5.18
CA LYS A 34 4.50 -2.79 -5.30
C LYS A 34 5.67 -3.21 -4.41
N THR A 35 6.73 -2.41 -4.42
CA THR A 35 7.93 -2.67 -3.59
C THR A 35 7.57 -2.69 -2.10
N LYS A 36 6.84 -1.67 -1.63
CA LYS A 36 6.40 -1.60 -0.23
C LYS A 36 5.45 -2.72 0.17
N ILE A 37 4.57 -3.15 -0.74
CA ILE A 37 3.67 -4.29 -0.52
C ILE A 37 4.45 -5.59 -0.40
N ILE A 38 5.50 -5.79 -1.22
CA ILE A 38 6.39 -6.94 -1.13
C ILE A 38 7.13 -6.96 0.21
N GLU A 39 7.70 -5.82 0.63
CA GLU A 39 8.35 -5.67 1.94
C GLU A 39 7.37 -6.02 3.07
N LYS A 40 6.15 -5.46 3.03
CA LYS A 40 5.10 -5.76 4.00
C LYS A 40 4.75 -7.25 4.01
N TRP A 41 4.64 -7.90 2.85
CA TRP A 41 4.39 -9.33 2.76
C TRP A 41 5.50 -10.17 3.39
N GLN A 42 6.77 -9.75 3.28
CA GLN A 42 7.87 -10.49 3.91
C GLN A 42 7.68 -10.60 5.42
N HIS A 43 7.13 -9.57 6.06
CA HIS A 43 6.87 -9.52 7.50
C HIS A 43 5.51 -10.10 7.91
N THR A 44 4.44 -9.77 7.18
CA THR A 44 3.06 -10.10 7.56
C THR A 44 2.52 -11.38 6.92
N LYS A 45 3.14 -11.83 5.83
CA LYS A 45 2.65 -12.88 4.92
C LYS A 45 1.24 -12.62 4.35
N GLN A 46 0.74 -11.39 4.45
CA GLN A 46 -0.54 -10.99 3.88
C GLN A 46 -0.38 -10.68 2.39
N THR A 47 -1.34 -11.13 1.59
CA THR A 47 -1.39 -10.90 0.14
C THR A 47 -2.47 -9.91 -0.28
N SER A 48 -3.40 -9.61 0.63
CA SER A 48 -4.48 -8.64 0.42
C SER A 48 -4.21 -7.40 1.24
N HIS A 49 -4.26 -6.23 0.59
CA HIS A 49 -3.97 -4.96 1.24
C HIS A 49 -4.96 -3.86 0.85
N THR A 50 -5.18 -2.96 1.79
CA THR A 50 -5.96 -1.74 1.60
C THR A 50 -5.02 -0.54 1.63
N VAL A 51 -5.11 0.33 0.63
CA VAL A 51 -4.20 1.45 0.44
C VAL A 51 -4.99 2.72 0.15
N TYR A 52 -4.55 3.88 0.63
CA TYR A 52 -5.18 5.15 0.26
C TYR A 52 -4.82 5.55 -1.15
N LYS A 53 -5.81 5.76 -2.02
CA LYS A 53 -5.58 6.17 -3.41
C LYS A 53 -4.85 7.52 -3.48
N ASP A 54 -5.11 8.41 -2.53
CA ASP A 54 -4.55 9.75 -2.46
C ASP A 54 -3.04 9.77 -2.15
N ALA A 55 -2.46 8.62 -1.76
CA ALA A 55 -1.01 8.48 -1.63
C ALA A 55 -0.32 8.18 -2.96
N ILE A 56 -1.05 7.68 -3.96
CA ILE A 56 -0.51 7.16 -5.22
C ILE A 56 -0.64 8.22 -6.32
N ILE A 57 0.45 8.45 -7.05
CA ILE A 57 0.48 9.32 -8.23
C ILE A 57 -0.22 8.57 -9.38
N ASP A 58 -1.29 9.17 -9.90
CA ASP A 58 -2.10 8.64 -11.02
C ASP A 58 -2.40 7.12 -10.91
N PRO A 59 -3.18 6.69 -9.90
CA PRO A 59 -3.50 5.29 -9.71
C PRO A 59 -4.28 4.76 -10.93
N PRO A 60 -3.85 3.64 -11.55
CA PRO A 60 -4.46 3.16 -12.79
C PRO A 60 -5.85 2.54 -12.60
N SER A 61 -6.17 2.10 -11.38
CA SER A 61 -7.46 1.48 -11.01
C SER A 61 -7.64 1.51 -9.50
N THR A 62 -8.89 1.44 -9.03
CA THR A 62 -9.24 1.28 -7.61
C THR A 62 -8.95 -0.12 -7.06
N GLU A 63 -8.82 -1.11 -7.94
CA GLU A 63 -8.42 -2.46 -7.61
C GLU A 63 -7.21 -2.84 -8.46
N LEU A 64 -6.17 -3.31 -7.78
CA LEU A 64 -4.88 -3.64 -8.38
C LEU A 64 -4.55 -5.09 -8.02
N GLU A 65 -4.34 -5.90 -9.05
CA GLU A 65 -4.00 -7.31 -8.88
C GLU A 65 -2.77 -7.63 -9.73
N TRP A 66 -1.78 -8.25 -9.12
CA TRP A 66 -0.59 -8.71 -9.83
C TRP A 66 -0.01 -9.95 -9.17
N ILE A 67 0.77 -10.72 -9.92
CA ILE A 67 1.52 -11.85 -9.38
C ILE A 67 2.99 -11.44 -9.32
N SER A 68 3.58 -11.50 -8.13
CA SER A 68 5.03 -11.32 -7.97
C SER A 68 5.72 -12.67 -7.86
N THR A 69 6.88 -12.80 -8.50
CA THR A 69 7.73 -13.98 -8.38
C THR A 69 8.83 -13.68 -7.36
N LEU A 70 8.78 -14.33 -6.19
CA LEU A 70 9.78 -14.19 -5.13
C LEU A 70 10.47 -15.54 -4.94
N GLY A 71 11.67 -15.67 -5.51
CA GLY A 71 12.35 -16.95 -5.63
C GLY A 71 11.57 -17.91 -6.53
N ASN A 72 11.26 -19.10 -6.03
CA ASN A 72 10.46 -20.11 -6.76
C ASN A 72 8.94 -19.97 -6.55
N ASN A 73 8.50 -19.03 -5.72
CA ASN A 73 7.09 -18.88 -5.37
C ASN A 73 6.43 -17.78 -6.21
N LYS A 74 5.25 -18.08 -6.74
CA LYS A 74 4.35 -17.12 -7.37
C LYS A 74 3.33 -16.67 -6.32
N ILE A 75 3.35 -15.40 -5.96
CA ILE A 75 2.49 -14.86 -4.91
C ILE A 75 1.53 -13.86 -5.56
N PRO A 76 0.22 -14.15 -5.56
CA PRO A 76 -0.78 -13.19 -6.02
C PRO A 76 -0.96 -12.11 -4.96
N PHE A 77 -0.88 -10.85 -5.37
CA PHE A 77 -1.18 -9.68 -4.56
C PHE A 77 -2.48 -9.05 -5.03
N LYS A 78 -3.31 -8.67 -4.06
CA LYS A 78 -4.57 -7.94 -4.27
C LYS A 78 -4.53 -6.67 -3.43
N VAL A 79 -4.63 -5.53 -4.08
CA VAL A 79 -4.64 -4.22 -3.42
C VAL A 79 -5.92 -3.48 -3.77
N ARG A 80 -6.64 -3.05 -2.74
CA ARG A 80 -7.82 -2.20 -2.86
C ARG A 80 -7.45 -0.78 -2.48
N LEU A 81 -7.73 0.16 -3.37
CA LEU A 81 -7.56 1.58 -3.11
C LEU A 81 -8.85 2.17 -2.52
N ILE A 82 -8.72 2.96 -1.46
CA ILE A 82 -9.81 3.70 -0.80
C ILE A 82 -9.58 5.20 -0.86
#